data_AF-A0A7Y2QCC7-F1
#
_entry.id   AF-A0A7Y2QCC7-F1
#
_cell.length_a   1.000
_cell.length_b   1.000
_cell.length_c   1.000
_cell.angle_alpha   90.00
_cell.angle_beta   90.00
_cell.angle_gamma   90.00
#
_symmetry.space_group_name_H-M   'P 1'
#
loop_
_entity.id
_entity.type
_entity.pdbx_description
1 polymer ?
#
loop_
_entity_poly.entity_id
_entity_poly.type
_entity_poly.pdbx_seq_one_letter_code
_entity_poly.pdbx_strand_id
1 'polypeptide(L)'
;MIDTKALLDNMTLAEQVSLLSGDTFWSLPPIDRLGIGRLRLTDGPNGARGAGSFVGGVTAAAFPVGIAIGASWNPDLAKEIGSALGDEVLSKGAHVSLAPTVNIQRSVTNGRNFECFSEDPILTAELAVGYIEGLQSKKVGATIKHFVGNESEIERTTISSDIDERTLREVYLIPFEAAVKRAKVWAVMSSYNKLNGTYTAESHWLLNEVLRGDWGFNGVVMSDWFGSRWTAPTVNAGPVLEMPGPTRACGAK
;
A
#
# COMPACT_ATOMS: atom_id res chain seq x y z
N MET A 1 3.27 -24.31 -8.96
CA MET A 1 2.91 -22.88 -9.10
C MET A 1 1.40 -22.84 -9.21
N ILE A 2 0.72 -21.94 -8.49
CA ILE A 2 -0.75 -21.82 -8.58
C ILE A 2 -1.07 -21.23 -9.96
N ASP A 3 -1.98 -21.87 -10.70
CA ASP A 3 -2.48 -21.34 -11.97
C ASP A 3 -3.58 -20.31 -11.70
N THR A 4 -3.19 -19.03 -11.66
CA THR A 4 -4.10 -17.93 -11.36
C THR A 4 -5.16 -17.74 -12.43
N LYS A 5 -4.87 -18.09 -13.69
CA LYS A 5 -5.84 -18.01 -14.78
C LYS A 5 -6.91 -19.09 -14.63
N ALA A 6 -6.50 -20.33 -14.37
CA ALA A 6 -7.45 -21.40 -14.10
C ALA A 6 -8.34 -21.10 -12.87
N LEU A 7 -7.79 -20.48 -11.82
CA LEU A 7 -8.61 -20.04 -10.68
C LEU A 7 -9.63 -18.98 -11.11
N LEU A 8 -9.22 -17.96 -11.87
CA LEU A 8 -10.11 -16.91 -12.34
C LEU A 8 -11.23 -17.44 -13.26
N ASP A 9 -10.90 -18.35 -14.17
CA ASP A 9 -11.84 -18.98 -15.10
C ASP A 9 -12.87 -19.88 -14.37
N ASN A 10 -12.51 -20.41 -13.20
CA ASN A 10 -13.39 -21.22 -12.35
C ASN A 10 -14.20 -20.41 -11.32
N MET A 11 -13.95 -19.10 -11.19
CA MET A 11 -14.74 -18.22 -10.33
C MET A 11 -16.05 -17.84 -11.02
N THR A 12 -17.12 -17.82 -10.24
CA THR A 12 -18.35 -17.11 -10.60
C THR A 12 -18.09 -15.60 -10.63
N LEU A 13 -18.93 -14.84 -11.33
CA LEU A 13 -18.84 -13.38 -11.32
C LEU A 13 -18.95 -12.81 -9.89
N ALA A 14 -19.81 -13.38 -9.05
CA ALA A 14 -19.95 -12.97 -7.66
C ALA A 14 -18.66 -13.19 -6.85
N GLU A 15 -17.99 -14.33 -7.06
CA GLU A 15 -16.67 -14.61 -6.45
C GLU A 15 -15.61 -13.60 -6.94
N GLN A 16 -15.56 -13.30 -8.24
CA GLN A 16 -14.65 -12.29 -8.81
C GLN A 16 -14.89 -10.91 -8.21
N VAL A 17 -16.15 -10.45 -8.17
CA VAL A 17 -16.54 -9.15 -7.59
C VAL A 17 -16.23 -9.10 -6.09
N SER A 18 -16.41 -10.21 -5.38
CA SER A 18 -16.13 -10.27 -3.93
C SER A 18 -14.66 -9.98 -3.59
N LEU A 19 -13.73 -10.31 -4.49
CA LEU A 19 -12.30 -10.06 -4.33
C LEU A 19 -11.86 -8.64 -4.69
N LEU A 20 -12.76 -7.82 -5.24
CA LEU A 20 -12.49 -6.40 -5.51
C LEU A 20 -12.64 -5.51 -4.27
N SER A 21 -13.04 -6.07 -3.12
CA SER A 21 -13.23 -5.32 -1.88
C SER A 21 -12.88 -6.13 -0.64
N GLY A 22 -12.53 -5.43 0.44
CA GLY A 22 -12.44 -6.00 1.77
C GLY A 22 -13.75 -6.69 2.20
N ASP A 23 -13.61 -7.77 2.95
CA ASP A 23 -14.72 -8.42 3.67
C ASP A 23 -14.89 -7.81 5.07
N THR A 24 -13.77 -7.48 5.70
CA THR A 24 -13.73 -6.81 7.01
C THR A 24 -12.78 -5.62 6.98
N PHE A 25 -12.56 -4.98 8.12
CA PHE A 25 -11.59 -3.89 8.24
C PHE A 25 -10.17 -4.29 7.84
N TRP A 26 -9.80 -5.57 8.00
CA TRP A 26 -8.42 -6.06 7.87
C TRP A 26 -8.30 -7.32 6.99
N SER A 27 -9.33 -7.70 6.22
CA SER A 27 -9.24 -8.93 5.43
C SER A 27 -10.09 -8.94 4.18
N LEU A 28 -9.65 -9.73 3.20
CA LEU A 28 -10.40 -10.14 2.01
C LEU A 28 -11.18 -11.43 2.26
N PRO A 29 -12.28 -11.68 1.54
CA PRO A 29 -13.05 -12.90 1.72
C PRO A 29 -12.27 -14.12 1.20
N PRO A 30 -12.48 -15.31 1.79
CA PRO A 30 -12.03 -16.57 1.19
C PRO A 30 -12.93 -16.98 0.02
N ILE A 31 -12.43 -17.88 -0.83
CA ILE A 31 -13.24 -18.66 -1.78
C ILE A 31 -12.93 -20.13 -1.53
N ASP A 32 -13.62 -20.71 -0.54
CA ASP A 32 -13.31 -22.04 0.00
C ASP A 32 -13.44 -23.16 -1.06
N ARG A 33 -14.43 -23.07 -1.96
CA ARG A 33 -14.63 -24.03 -3.05
C ARG A 33 -13.42 -24.13 -3.98
N LEU A 34 -12.64 -23.06 -4.10
CA LEU A 34 -11.43 -22.98 -4.92
C LEU A 34 -10.14 -23.09 -4.09
N GLY A 35 -10.24 -23.35 -2.78
CA GLY A 35 -9.09 -23.44 -1.88
C GLY A 35 -8.38 -22.11 -1.63
N ILE A 36 -9.03 -20.97 -1.87
CA ILE A 36 -8.46 -19.64 -1.64
C ILE A 36 -8.79 -19.21 -0.20
N GLY A 37 -7.78 -19.17 0.64
CA GLY A 37 -7.92 -18.76 2.04
C GLY A 37 -8.14 -17.25 2.20
N ARG A 38 -8.60 -16.87 3.40
CA ARG A 38 -8.77 -15.48 3.81
C ARG A 38 -7.42 -14.76 3.85
N LEU A 39 -7.26 -13.70 3.04
CA LEU A 39 -6.09 -12.84 3.11
C LEU A 39 -6.29 -11.79 4.21
N ARG A 40 -5.35 -11.72 5.15
CA ARG A 40 -5.36 -10.73 6.25
C ARG A 40 -4.26 -9.69 6.06
N LEU A 41 -4.62 -8.44 6.27
CA LEU A 41 -3.75 -7.28 6.21
C LEU A 41 -3.55 -6.74 7.64
N THR A 42 -2.43 -6.09 7.88
CA THR A 42 -2.18 -5.35 9.12
C THR A 42 -1.41 -4.08 8.80
N ASP A 43 -1.77 -2.99 9.46
CA ASP A 43 -0.82 -1.89 9.62
C ASP A 43 0.46 -2.38 10.28
N GLY A 44 1.57 -1.67 10.13
CA GLY A 44 1.73 -0.34 9.54
C GLY A 44 3.22 -0.11 9.27
N PRO A 45 3.76 1.13 9.31
CA PRO A 45 5.16 1.31 8.93
C PRO A 45 6.19 0.99 10.02
N ASN A 46 5.81 0.83 11.29
CA ASN A 46 6.76 0.61 12.41
C ASN A 46 6.32 -0.46 13.43
N GLY A 47 5.44 -1.37 13.01
CA GLY A 47 4.94 -2.46 13.85
C GLY A 47 3.76 -3.17 13.20
N ALA A 48 3.61 -4.47 13.47
CA ALA A 48 2.44 -5.24 13.03
C ALA A 48 1.34 -5.18 14.09
N ARG A 49 0.42 -4.21 13.95
CA ARG A 49 -0.64 -3.99 14.97
C ARG A 49 -1.59 -5.18 15.13
N GLY A 50 -1.78 -5.97 14.07
CA GLY A 50 -2.71 -7.08 14.02
C GLY A 50 -4.16 -6.64 13.82
N ALA A 51 -5.05 -7.63 13.76
CA ALA A 51 -6.49 -7.41 13.76
C ALA A 51 -7.02 -7.32 15.20
N GLY A 52 -8.01 -6.45 15.44
CA GLY A 52 -8.66 -6.32 16.74
C GLY A 52 -9.02 -4.88 17.10
N SER A 53 -9.49 -4.70 18.34
CA SER A 53 -9.79 -3.38 18.89
C SER A 53 -8.53 -2.52 18.97
N PHE A 54 -8.66 -1.22 18.66
CA PHE A 54 -7.61 -0.22 18.93
C PHE A 54 -7.31 -0.06 20.42
N VAL A 55 -8.17 -0.59 21.30
CA VAL A 55 -8.03 -0.62 22.76
C VAL A 55 -7.99 -2.07 23.23
N GLY A 56 -6.88 -2.50 23.86
CA GLY A 56 -6.71 -3.86 24.37
C GLY A 56 -6.41 -4.92 23.30
N GLY A 57 -5.85 -4.51 22.16
CA GLY A 57 -5.39 -5.41 21.11
C GLY A 57 -4.19 -6.27 21.51
N VAL A 58 -3.78 -7.16 20.61
CA VAL A 58 -2.61 -8.03 20.80
C VAL A 58 -1.35 -7.17 20.88
N THR A 59 -0.41 -7.54 21.76
CA THR A 59 0.87 -6.84 21.84
C THR A 59 1.68 -7.00 20.55
N ALA A 60 2.41 -5.96 20.19
CA ALA A 60 3.27 -5.91 19.03
C ALA A 60 4.59 -5.23 19.38
N ALA A 61 5.67 -5.61 18.70
CA ALA A 61 6.92 -4.86 18.77
C ALA A 61 6.73 -3.50 18.07
N ALA A 62 7.03 -2.42 18.78
CA ALA A 62 7.08 -1.07 18.24
C ALA A 62 8.53 -0.75 17.85
N PHE A 63 8.77 -0.66 16.55
CA PHE A 63 10.08 -0.30 15.99
C PHE A 63 10.23 1.23 15.94
N PRO A 64 11.46 1.74 15.76
CA PRO A 64 11.67 3.16 15.48
C PRO A 64 10.79 3.63 14.31
N VAL A 65 10.26 4.84 14.42
CA VAL A 65 9.44 5.45 13.39
C VAL A 65 10.25 5.73 12.11
N GLY A 66 9.57 5.92 10.97
CA GLY A 66 10.21 6.11 9.67
C GLY A 66 11.30 7.17 9.65
N ILE A 67 11.09 8.33 10.28
CA ILE A 67 12.10 9.40 10.28
C ILE A 67 13.37 9.01 11.04
N ALA A 68 13.25 8.16 12.07
CA ALA A 68 14.40 7.64 12.82
C ALA A 68 15.16 6.57 12.00
N ILE A 69 14.45 5.76 11.22
CA ILE A 69 15.09 4.85 10.24
C ILE A 69 15.79 5.68 9.15
N GLY A 70 15.16 6.76 8.68
CA GLY A 70 15.74 7.75 7.77
C GLY A 70 17.08 8.29 8.26
N ALA A 71 17.12 8.71 9.53
CA ALA A 71 18.32 9.25 10.17
C ALA A 71 19.47 8.23 10.32
N SER A 72 19.23 6.93 10.10
CA SER A 72 20.29 5.92 10.12
C SER A 72 21.15 5.91 8.85
N TRP A 73 20.61 6.39 7.71
CA TRP A 73 21.24 6.31 6.38
C TRP A 73 21.73 4.89 6.03
N ASN A 74 21.06 3.86 6.56
CA ASN A 74 21.52 2.48 6.49
C ASN A 74 20.44 1.57 5.86
N PRO A 75 20.50 1.32 4.54
CA PRO A 75 19.59 0.41 3.85
C PRO A 75 19.65 -1.03 4.35
N ASP A 76 20.81 -1.51 4.78
CA ASP A 76 20.96 -2.86 5.34
C ASP A 76 20.23 -2.97 6.68
N LEU A 77 20.31 -1.94 7.54
CA LEU A 77 19.51 -1.87 8.76
C LEU A 77 18.00 -1.81 8.46
N ALA A 78 17.59 -1.04 7.44
CA ALA A 78 16.19 -1.02 7.02
C ALA A 78 15.69 -2.41 6.59
N LYS A 79 16.56 -3.20 5.94
CA LYS A 79 16.28 -4.60 5.57
C LYS A 79 16.17 -5.53 6.78
N GLU A 80 17.05 -5.39 7.77
CA GLU A 80 16.95 -6.13 9.03
C GLU A 80 15.64 -5.82 9.76
N ILE A 81 15.27 -4.53 9.85
CA ILE A 81 14.00 -4.08 10.42
C ILE A 81 12.82 -4.67 9.65
N GLY A 82 12.84 -4.60 8.31
CA GLY A 82 11.80 -5.18 7.47
C GLY A 82 11.63 -6.69 7.69
N SER A 83 12.74 -7.43 7.81
CA SER A 83 12.74 -8.86 8.12
C SER A 83 12.13 -9.16 9.50
N ALA A 84 12.51 -8.41 10.53
CA ALA A 84 11.94 -8.55 11.87
C ALA A 84 10.44 -8.20 11.91
N LEU A 85 10.02 -7.19 11.17
CA LEU A 85 8.60 -6.85 11.00
C LEU A 85 7.82 -7.93 10.25
N GLY A 86 8.46 -8.63 9.31
CA GLY A 86 7.87 -9.81 8.66
C GLY A 86 7.51 -10.90 9.67
N ASP A 87 8.40 -11.19 10.63
CA ASP A 87 8.11 -12.14 11.71
C ASP A 87 6.95 -11.65 12.61
N GLU A 88 6.91 -10.35 12.92
CA GLU A 88 5.78 -9.75 13.65
C GLU A 88 4.45 -9.90 12.91
N VAL A 89 4.42 -9.66 11.60
CA VAL A 89 3.20 -9.80 10.78
C VAL A 89 2.69 -11.24 10.80
N LEU A 90 3.59 -12.21 10.67
CA LEU A 90 3.26 -13.64 10.77
C LEU A 90 2.74 -13.99 12.16
N SER A 91 3.30 -13.41 13.23
CA SER A 91 2.82 -13.63 14.60
C SER A 91 1.36 -13.20 14.81
N LYS A 92 0.86 -12.25 14.02
CA LYS A 92 -0.54 -11.80 14.04
C LYS A 92 -1.45 -12.59 13.08
N GLY A 93 -0.92 -13.62 12.42
CA GLY A 93 -1.62 -14.39 11.39
C GLY A 93 -2.02 -13.53 10.17
N ALA A 94 -1.29 -12.44 9.92
CA ALA A 94 -1.46 -11.58 8.77
C ALA A 94 -0.47 -11.95 7.65
N HIS A 95 -0.79 -11.52 6.43
CA HIS A 95 -0.09 -11.91 5.21
C HIS A 95 0.47 -10.71 4.45
N VAL A 96 -0.13 -9.53 4.69
CA VAL A 96 0.25 -8.28 4.03
C VAL A 96 0.47 -7.21 5.11
N SER A 97 1.60 -6.52 5.03
CA SER A 97 1.92 -5.36 5.84
C SER A 97 1.66 -4.08 5.06
N LEU A 98 0.94 -3.15 5.66
CA LEU A 98 0.64 -1.84 5.06
C LEU A 98 1.84 -0.89 5.25
N ALA A 99 2.96 -1.25 4.64
CA ALA A 99 4.26 -0.64 4.85
C ALA A 99 5.20 -0.85 3.64
N PRO A 100 6.21 0.02 3.48
CA PRO A 100 6.53 1.21 4.26
C PRO A 100 5.74 2.45 3.81
N THR A 101 5.75 3.53 4.61
CA THR A 101 5.28 4.86 4.19
C THR A 101 6.44 5.68 3.64
N VAL A 102 6.31 6.19 2.43
CA VAL A 102 7.41 6.81 1.66
C VAL A 102 7.07 8.20 1.10
N ASN A 103 6.00 8.84 1.59
CA ASN A 103 5.68 10.21 1.19
C ASN A 103 6.85 11.15 1.52
N ILE A 104 7.08 12.14 0.67
CA ILE A 104 8.21 13.06 0.80
C ILE A 104 7.89 14.14 1.85
N GLN A 105 8.83 14.45 2.73
CA GLN A 105 8.66 15.48 3.77
C GLN A 105 8.72 16.90 3.18
N ARG A 106 7.76 17.26 2.31
CA ARG A 106 7.67 18.56 1.62
C ARG A 106 7.60 19.75 2.60
N SER A 107 6.90 19.57 3.71
CA SER A 107 6.71 20.59 4.74
C SER A 107 6.94 19.97 6.11
N VAL A 108 7.58 20.71 7.00
CA VAL A 108 7.83 20.29 8.40
C VAL A 108 6.55 20.12 9.21
N THR A 109 5.43 20.67 8.75
CA THR A 109 4.14 20.66 9.46
C THR A 109 3.22 19.49 9.09
N ASN A 110 3.61 18.63 8.15
CA ASN A 110 2.79 17.48 7.81
C ASN A 110 2.72 16.49 9.00
N GLY A 111 1.50 16.16 9.43
CA GLY A 111 1.25 15.35 10.63
C GLY A 111 1.78 13.92 10.56
N ARG A 112 2.15 13.43 9.36
CA ARG A 112 2.65 12.07 9.13
C ARG A 112 4.13 12.00 8.73
N ASN A 113 4.87 13.10 8.84
CA ASN A 113 6.32 13.07 8.56
C ASN A 113 7.06 12.02 9.41
N PHE A 114 6.64 11.82 10.67
CA PHE A 114 7.30 10.89 11.58
C PHE A 114 7.35 9.45 11.06
N GLU A 115 6.37 9.03 10.25
CA GLU A 115 6.31 7.68 9.68
C GLU A 115 6.92 7.57 8.27
N CYS A 116 7.35 8.69 7.68
CA CYS A 116 8.06 8.75 6.41
C CYS A 116 9.58 8.79 6.63
N PHE A 117 10.39 8.40 5.64
CA PHE A 117 11.84 8.31 5.82
C PHE A 117 12.56 9.67 5.77
N SER A 118 12.43 10.42 4.68
CA SER A 118 13.22 11.64 4.43
C SER A 118 12.50 12.63 3.51
N GLU A 119 13.00 13.86 3.44
CA GLU A 119 12.71 14.81 2.36
C GLU A 119 13.45 14.47 1.05
N ASP A 120 14.55 13.72 1.14
CA ASP A 120 15.34 13.31 -0.02
C ASP A 120 14.74 12.05 -0.68
N PRO A 121 14.40 12.09 -1.98
CA PRO A 121 13.74 10.98 -2.66
C PRO A 121 14.67 9.78 -2.89
N ILE A 122 15.99 10.00 -3.01
CA ILE A 122 16.96 8.92 -3.24
C ILE A 122 17.17 8.10 -1.96
N LEU A 123 17.41 8.77 -0.83
CA LEU A 123 17.51 8.14 0.48
C LEU A 123 16.23 7.39 0.82
N THR A 124 15.07 8.00 0.58
CA THR A 124 13.76 7.36 0.79
C THR A 124 13.63 6.10 -0.07
N ALA A 125 14.08 6.12 -1.32
CA ALA A 125 14.07 4.96 -2.21
C ALA A 125 15.00 3.85 -1.72
N GLU A 126 16.25 4.15 -1.34
CA GLU A 126 17.20 3.15 -0.85
C GLU A 126 16.69 2.44 0.41
N LEU A 127 16.17 3.20 1.37
CA LEU A 127 15.61 2.65 2.60
C LEU A 127 14.34 1.84 2.35
N ALA A 128 13.45 2.33 1.47
CA ALA A 128 12.23 1.60 1.10
C ALA A 128 12.55 0.27 0.42
N VAL A 129 13.55 0.23 -0.47
CA VAL A 129 13.98 -1.02 -1.12
C VAL A 129 14.46 -2.03 -0.09
N GLY A 130 15.38 -1.64 0.81
CA GLY A 130 15.87 -2.51 1.88
C GLY A 130 14.73 -3.03 2.75
N TYR A 131 13.86 -2.14 3.24
CA TYR A 131 12.70 -2.49 4.07
C TYR A 131 11.78 -3.50 3.37
N ILE A 132 11.42 -3.26 2.11
CA ILE A 132 10.53 -4.14 1.33
C ILE A 132 11.17 -5.50 1.10
N GLU A 133 12.44 -5.56 0.72
CA GLU A 133 13.16 -6.83 0.55
C GLU A 133 13.19 -7.64 1.85
N GLY A 134 13.46 -6.97 2.97
CA GLY A 134 13.46 -7.59 4.30
C GLY A 134 12.10 -8.21 4.61
N LEU A 135 11.03 -7.45 4.45
CA LEU A 135 9.67 -7.89 4.75
C LEU A 135 9.22 -9.03 3.83
N GLN A 136 9.49 -8.93 2.52
CA GLN A 136 9.13 -9.96 1.55
C GLN A 136 9.98 -11.23 1.66
N SER A 137 11.19 -11.16 2.25
CA SER A 137 12.01 -12.35 2.53
C SER A 137 11.31 -13.33 3.49
N LYS A 138 10.38 -12.83 4.32
CA LYS A 138 9.53 -13.63 5.22
C LYS A 138 8.25 -14.14 4.57
N LYS A 139 8.11 -13.98 3.25
CA LYS A 139 6.89 -14.32 2.49
C LYS A 139 5.66 -13.52 2.93
N VAL A 140 5.88 -12.30 3.42
CA VAL A 140 4.83 -11.33 3.72
C VAL A 140 4.80 -10.30 2.59
N GLY A 141 3.61 -9.92 2.12
CA GLY A 141 3.47 -8.87 1.12
C GLY A 141 3.70 -7.49 1.72
N ALA A 142 4.60 -6.72 1.12
CA ALA A 142 4.73 -5.29 1.41
C ALA A 142 3.71 -4.49 0.60
N THR A 143 3.20 -3.42 1.19
CA THR A 143 2.34 -2.43 0.52
C THR A 143 2.92 -1.04 0.71
N ILE A 144 3.67 -0.57 -0.29
CA ILE A 144 4.24 0.78 -0.26
C ILE A 144 3.15 1.85 -0.36
N LYS A 145 3.23 2.91 0.46
CA LYS A 145 2.17 3.92 0.59
C LYS A 145 2.68 5.34 0.87
N HIS A 146 1.93 6.40 0.58
CA HIS A 146 0.63 6.44 -0.12
C HIS A 146 0.84 7.07 -1.49
N PHE A 147 0.42 6.37 -2.53
CA PHE A 147 0.70 6.68 -3.94
C PHE A 147 -0.38 7.59 -4.54
N VAL A 148 -0.17 8.87 -4.77
CA VAL A 148 0.99 9.73 -4.45
C VAL A 148 0.48 11.14 -4.12
N GLY A 149 1.35 12.04 -3.65
CA GLY A 149 0.97 13.43 -3.40
C GLY A 149 0.26 13.63 -2.05
N ASN A 150 0.50 12.76 -1.07
CA ASN A 150 -0.15 12.77 0.24
C ASN A 150 0.73 13.42 1.33
N GLU A 151 1.26 14.61 1.06
CA GLU A 151 2.20 15.32 1.93
C GLU A 151 1.52 16.34 2.86
N SER A 152 0.20 16.24 3.06
CA SER A 152 -0.58 17.05 3.99
C SER A 152 -1.79 16.29 4.53
N GLU A 153 -1.97 16.33 5.84
CA GLU A 153 -3.16 15.79 6.50
C GLU A 153 -4.38 16.72 6.43
N ILE A 154 -4.16 18.02 6.17
CA ILE A 154 -5.24 19.00 6.03
C ILE A 154 -6.09 18.62 4.82
N GLU A 155 -7.36 18.30 5.08
CA GLU A 155 -8.33 17.93 4.06
C GLU A 155 -7.83 16.81 3.12
N ARG A 156 -7.00 15.89 3.62
CA ARG A 156 -6.32 14.86 2.78
C ARG A 156 -7.27 14.03 1.92
N THR A 157 -8.55 13.96 2.29
CA THR A 157 -9.61 13.24 1.58
C THR A 157 -10.33 14.07 0.51
N THR A 158 -10.04 15.36 0.36
CA THR A 158 -10.73 16.24 -0.60
C THR A 158 -9.79 17.17 -1.36
N ILE A 159 -8.62 17.48 -0.79
CA ILE A 159 -7.59 18.33 -1.38
C ILE A 159 -7.06 17.76 -2.71
N SER A 160 -6.65 18.66 -3.60
CA SER A 160 -5.82 18.34 -4.76
C SER A 160 -4.39 18.76 -4.52
N SER A 161 -3.48 17.82 -4.69
CA SER A 161 -2.06 18.10 -4.82
C SER A 161 -1.78 18.37 -6.29
N ASP A 162 -1.57 19.65 -6.63
CA ASP A 162 -1.34 20.07 -8.01
C ASP A 162 0.17 20.19 -8.26
N ILE A 163 0.72 19.21 -8.96
CA ILE A 163 2.17 18.98 -9.11
C ILE A 163 2.46 18.72 -10.59
N ASP A 164 3.41 19.45 -11.16
CA ASP A 164 3.85 19.22 -12.54
C ASP A 164 4.54 17.87 -12.69
N GLU A 165 4.50 17.29 -13.91
CA GLU A 165 5.01 15.94 -14.15
C GLU A 165 6.50 15.81 -13.87
N ARG A 166 7.29 16.86 -14.13
CA ARG A 166 8.73 16.83 -13.86
C ARG A 166 8.97 16.67 -12.36
N THR A 167 8.34 17.51 -11.54
CA THR A 167 8.46 17.41 -10.09
C THR A 167 7.92 16.07 -9.56
N LEU A 168 6.83 15.54 -10.13
CA LEU A 168 6.35 14.20 -9.80
C LEU A 168 7.43 13.13 -10.05
N ARG A 169 8.01 13.12 -11.25
CA ARG A 169 8.99 12.10 -11.66
C ARG A 169 10.36 12.26 -10.98
N GLU A 170 10.79 13.48 -10.67
CA GLU A 170 12.08 13.76 -10.06
C GLU A 170 12.06 13.75 -8.52
N VAL A 171 10.87 13.73 -7.88
CA VAL A 171 10.75 13.78 -6.41
C VAL A 171 9.79 12.72 -5.88
N TYR A 172 8.49 12.87 -6.13
CA TYR A 172 7.47 12.11 -5.40
C TYR A 172 7.32 10.66 -5.86
N LEU A 173 7.63 10.37 -7.13
CA LEU A 173 7.48 9.03 -7.71
C LEU A 173 8.71 8.14 -7.52
N ILE A 174 9.90 8.72 -7.28
CA ILE A 174 11.17 7.99 -7.19
C ILE A 174 11.12 6.81 -6.20
N PRO A 175 10.62 6.96 -4.95
CA PRO A 175 10.57 5.83 -4.01
C PRO A 175 9.65 4.69 -4.49
N PHE A 176 8.54 5.03 -5.13
CA PHE A 176 7.60 4.05 -5.67
C PHE A 176 8.17 3.33 -6.90
N GLU A 177 8.83 4.06 -7.80
CA GLU A 177 9.51 3.47 -8.96
C GLU A 177 10.59 2.48 -8.50
N ALA A 178 11.40 2.86 -7.51
CA ALA A 178 12.42 1.98 -6.95
C ALA A 178 11.81 0.72 -6.31
N ALA A 179 10.72 0.86 -5.55
CA ALA A 179 10.02 -0.27 -4.95
C ALA A 179 9.48 -1.25 -6.01
N VAL A 180 8.93 -0.75 -7.11
CA VAL A 180 8.45 -1.59 -8.22
C VAL A 180 9.61 -2.23 -8.98
N LYS A 181 10.57 -1.43 -9.43
CA LYS A 181 11.62 -1.90 -10.34
C LYS A 181 12.69 -2.74 -9.65
N ARG A 182 13.07 -2.39 -8.42
CA ARG A 182 14.17 -3.03 -7.68
C ARG A 182 13.66 -4.04 -6.66
N ALA A 183 12.77 -3.62 -5.75
CA ALA A 183 12.31 -4.48 -4.65
C ALA A 183 11.19 -5.46 -5.04
N LYS A 184 10.58 -5.28 -6.24
CA LYS A 184 9.44 -6.06 -6.73
C LYS A 184 8.31 -6.10 -5.69
N VAL A 185 7.91 -4.93 -5.18
CA VAL A 185 6.86 -4.80 -4.17
C VAL A 185 5.57 -5.49 -4.62
N TRP A 186 4.89 -6.21 -3.72
CA TRP A 186 3.69 -6.97 -4.07
C TRP A 186 2.44 -6.11 -4.16
N ALA A 187 2.38 -5.02 -3.40
CA ALA A 187 1.25 -4.12 -3.41
C ALA A 187 1.63 -2.64 -3.31
N VAL A 188 0.75 -1.78 -3.81
CA VAL A 188 0.80 -0.33 -3.70
C VAL A 188 -0.52 0.16 -3.14
N MET A 189 -0.49 1.09 -2.18
CA MET A 189 -1.69 1.75 -1.66
C MET A 189 -1.84 3.12 -2.30
N SER A 190 -2.97 3.38 -2.95
CA SER A 190 -3.29 4.72 -3.44
C SER A 190 -3.47 5.70 -2.29
N SER A 191 -3.20 6.97 -2.51
CA SER A 191 -3.47 8.01 -1.52
C SER A 191 -4.95 8.41 -1.44
N TYR A 192 -5.29 9.24 -0.45
CA TYR A 192 -6.63 9.80 -0.30
C TYR A 192 -6.91 11.00 -1.21
N ASN A 193 -5.88 11.80 -1.47
CA ASN A 193 -5.99 13.09 -2.14
C ASN A 193 -6.27 12.92 -3.63
N LYS A 194 -6.63 14.03 -4.27
CA LYS A 194 -6.54 14.15 -5.72
C LYS A 194 -5.11 14.51 -6.10
N LEU A 195 -4.67 14.03 -7.25
CA LEU A 195 -3.48 14.49 -7.94
C LEU A 195 -3.93 15.20 -9.21
N ASN A 196 -3.62 16.49 -9.35
CA ASN A 196 -4.02 17.31 -10.49
C ASN A 196 -5.52 17.19 -10.82
N GLY A 197 -6.38 17.19 -9.79
CA GLY A 197 -7.84 17.16 -9.91
C GLY A 197 -8.51 15.78 -9.92
N THR A 198 -7.76 14.68 -10.03
CA THR A 198 -8.32 13.30 -10.04
C THR A 198 -7.87 12.51 -8.81
N TYR A 199 -8.79 11.79 -8.15
CA TYR A 199 -8.43 10.91 -7.04
C TYR A 199 -7.42 9.86 -7.51
N THR A 200 -6.38 9.60 -6.70
CA THR A 200 -5.29 8.70 -7.13
C THR A 200 -5.76 7.26 -7.32
N ALA A 201 -6.75 6.80 -6.56
CA ALA A 201 -7.44 5.52 -6.76
C ALA A 201 -8.23 5.42 -8.08
N GLU A 202 -8.47 6.55 -8.75
CA GLU A 202 -9.30 6.65 -9.95
C GLU A 202 -8.50 7.20 -11.16
N SER A 203 -7.18 7.34 -11.02
CA SER A 203 -6.32 7.94 -12.04
C SER A 203 -5.76 6.89 -13.00
N HIS A 204 -6.30 6.82 -14.21
CA HIS A 204 -5.80 5.93 -15.27
C HIS A 204 -4.33 6.18 -15.60
N TRP A 205 -3.93 7.46 -15.71
CA TRP A 205 -2.55 7.85 -15.98
C TRP A 205 -1.61 7.32 -14.90
N LEU A 206 -1.97 7.51 -13.63
CA LEU A 206 -1.11 7.08 -12.51
C LEU A 206 -1.03 5.54 -12.41
N LEU A 207 -2.18 4.87 -12.49
CA LEU A 207 -2.28 3.43 -12.17
C LEU A 207 -1.98 2.52 -13.36
N ASN A 208 -2.24 2.94 -14.60
CA ASN A 208 -1.97 2.13 -15.79
C ASN A 208 -0.77 2.64 -16.59
N GLU A 209 -0.73 3.93 -16.92
CA GLU A 209 0.34 4.44 -17.78
C GLU A 209 1.68 4.47 -17.03
N VAL A 210 1.74 5.10 -15.85
CA VAL A 210 2.97 5.17 -15.05
C VAL A 210 3.25 3.84 -14.35
N LEU A 211 2.36 3.40 -13.46
CA LEU A 211 2.64 2.27 -12.58
C LEU A 211 2.79 0.94 -13.36
N ARG A 212 1.88 0.63 -14.29
CA ARG A 212 1.92 -0.64 -15.04
C ARG A 212 2.69 -0.52 -16.36
N GLY A 213 2.54 0.58 -17.08
CA GLY A 213 3.21 0.85 -18.36
C GLY A 213 4.69 1.15 -18.18
N ASP A 214 5.02 2.30 -17.60
CA ASP A 214 6.41 2.77 -17.45
C ASP A 214 7.25 1.86 -16.53
N TRP A 215 6.63 1.32 -15.46
CA TRP A 215 7.36 0.57 -14.44
C TRP A 215 7.15 -0.94 -14.48
N GLY A 216 6.18 -1.44 -15.23
CA GLY A 216 5.91 -2.87 -15.34
C GLY A 216 5.33 -3.51 -14.08
N PHE A 217 4.61 -2.74 -13.23
CA PHE A 217 4.01 -3.28 -12.01
C PHE A 217 2.94 -4.34 -12.33
N ASN A 218 3.11 -5.53 -11.76
CA ASN A 218 2.18 -6.66 -11.90
C ASN A 218 1.52 -7.07 -10.57
N GLY A 219 1.69 -6.26 -9.52
CA GLY A 219 1.09 -6.50 -8.21
C GLY A 219 -0.32 -5.93 -8.06
N VAL A 220 -0.76 -5.83 -6.80
CA VAL A 220 -2.08 -5.35 -6.41
C VAL A 220 -2.04 -3.87 -6.05
N VAL A 221 -2.97 -3.08 -6.58
CA VAL A 221 -3.26 -1.74 -6.07
C VAL A 221 -4.43 -1.85 -5.10
N MET A 222 -4.32 -1.23 -3.94
CA MET A 222 -5.44 -1.10 -2.99
C MET A 222 -5.70 0.36 -2.66
N SER A 223 -6.93 0.70 -2.30
CA SER A 223 -7.21 2.02 -1.75
C SER A 223 -6.60 2.15 -0.35
N ASP A 224 -6.29 3.38 0.06
CA ASP A 224 -6.30 3.68 1.49
C ASP A 224 -7.70 3.41 2.07
N TRP A 225 -7.84 3.31 3.39
CA TRP A 225 -9.09 2.94 4.04
C TRP A 225 -10.19 3.96 3.74
N PHE A 226 -11.23 3.55 3.02
CA PHE A 226 -12.31 4.40 2.49
C PHE A 226 -11.84 5.40 1.43
N GLY A 227 -10.72 5.12 0.74
CA GLY A 227 -10.13 5.98 -0.27
C GLY A 227 -10.82 5.93 -1.64
N SER A 228 -11.51 4.84 -1.96
CA SER A 228 -12.34 4.73 -3.19
C SER A 228 -13.58 5.63 -3.11
N ARG A 229 -13.91 6.33 -4.20
CA ARG A 229 -15.04 7.29 -4.20
C ARG A 229 -16.21 6.84 -5.04
N TRP A 230 -15.92 6.36 -6.24
CA TRP A 230 -16.95 6.02 -7.21
C TRP A 230 -16.70 4.63 -7.78
N THR A 231 -17.78 3.86 -7.97
CA THR A 231 -17.74 2.49 -8.51
C THR A 231 -16.99 2.41 -9.83
N ALA A 232 -17.55 3.02 -10.88
CA ALA A 232 -17.05 2.86 -12.23
C ALA A 232 -15.65 3.49 -12.43
N PRO A 233 -15.38 4.73 -11.96
CA PRO A 233 -14.03 5.30 -12.03
C PRO A 233 -12.97 4.44 -11.34
N THR A 234 -13.24 3.95 -10.12
CA THR A 234 -12.27 3.12 -9.38
C THR A 234 -11.99 1.80 -10.10
N VAL A 235 -13.02 1.12 -10.60
CA VAL A 235 -12.85 -0.16 -11.32
C VAL A 235 -12.16 0.03 -12.67
N ASN A 236 -12.48 1.12 -13.39
CA ASN A 236 -11.96 1.38 -14.74
C ASN A 236 -10.55 2.00 -14.73
N ALA A 237 -10.11 2.60 -13.63
CA ALA A 237 -8.76 3.16 -13.50
C ALA A 237 -7.66 2.08 -13.38
N GLY A 238 -8.01 0.80 -13.42
CA GLY A 238 -7.17 -0.33 -13.10
C GLY A 238 -7.75 -1.01 -11.86
N PRO A 239 -7.74 -2.35 -11.75
CA PRO A 239 -8.42 -3.04 -10.65
C PRO A 239 -7.79 -2.66 -9.30
N VAL A 240 -8.41 -1.68 -8.62
CA VAL A 240 -8.07 -1.26 -7.27
C VAL A 240 -8.91 -2.06 -6.30
N LEU A 241 -8.23 -2.71 -5.37
CA LEU A 241 -8.86 -3.37 -4.24
C LEU A 241 -9.41 -2.32 -3.27
N GLU A 242 -10.74 -2.21 -3.15
CA GLU A 242 -11.38 -1.32 -2.18
C GLU A 242 -11.16 -1.86 -0.75
N MET A 243 -10.57 -1.03 0.11
CA MET A 243 -10.44 -1.29 1.54
C MET A 243 -11.03 -0.15 2.35
N PRO A 244 -11.61 -0.41 3.54
CA PRO A 244 -11.95 -1.71 4.11
C PRO A 244 -13.29 -2.27 3.57
N GLY A 245 -13.64 -3.48 4.04
CA GLY A 245 -15.01 -3.98 3.97
C GLY A 245 -15.92 -3.47 5.10
N PRO A 246 -17.25 -3.60 4.95
CA PRO A 246 -17.95 -4.01 3.73
C PRO A 246 -17.88 -2.91 2.64
N THR A 247 -17.90 -3.35 1.38
CA THR A 247 -17.86 -2.48 0.17
C THR A 247 -18.84 -1.32 0.25
N ARG A 248 -18.39 -0.13 -0.17
CA ARG A 248 -19.20 1.08 -0.33
C ARG A 248 -19.21 1.52 -1.79
N ALA A 249 -18.08 1.38 -2.47
CA ALA A 249 -17.89 1.84 -3.83
C ALA A 249 -18.08 0.70 -4.85
N CYS A 250 -17.70 -0.55 -4.58
CA CYS A 250 -17.77 -1.64 -5.56
C CYS A 250 -19.16 -2.29 -5.74
N GLY A 251 -20.24 -1.65 -5.25
CA GLY A 251 -21.63 -2.14 -5.36
C GLY A 251 -22.01 -3.15 -4.28
N ALA A 252 -23.32 -3.32 -4.04
CA ALA A 252 -23.81 -4.32 -3.09
C ALA A 252 -23.53 -5.74 -3.64
N LYS A 253 -23.08 -6.63 -2.75
CA LYS A 253 -22.90 -8.06 -3.03
C LYS A 253 -24.23 -8.77 -3.25
#